data_AF-A0A355BLI8-F1
#
_entry.id   AF-A0A355BLI8-F1
#
_cell.length_a   1.000
_cell.length_b   1.000
_cell.length_c   1.000
_cell.angle_alpha   90.00
_cell.angle_beta   90.00
_cell.angle_gamma   90.00
#
_symmetry.space_group_name_H-M   'P 1'
#
loop_
_entity.id
_entity.type
_entity.pdbx_description
1 polymer ?
#
loop_
_entity_poly.entity_id
_entity_poly.type
_entity_poly.pdbx_seq_one_letter_code
_entity_poly.pdbx_strand_id
1 'polypeptide(L)'
;MKVFIAGPRAVKALNKNVKDALSRMIEKQRTILLGDAAGVDRLVQEYFAEAKYPNVHVYASDGKARNNVGSWPVHKVEVPAKAKGFNFYVQKDILMAQDADNGFMVWNGKSKGTLNNIINLAAQNKKAIVYLTPAKKMFCIDNLDSIREMAWRLGPDIFSLYKELCPKVSTNNIEASCEQLSLSDISH
;
A
#
# COMPACT_ATOMS: atom_id res chain seq x y z
N MET A 1 6.67 5.49 -15.86
CA MET A 1 5.71 5.46 -14.74
C MET A 1 6.20 4.45 -13.71
N LYS A 2 6.38 4.89 -12.48
CA LYS A 2 6.83 4.12 -11.32
C LYS A 2 5.65 3.60 -10.52
N VAL A 3 5.64 2.31 -10.22
CA VAL A 3 4.57 1.62 -9.48
C VAL A 3 5.13 1.07 -8.19
N PHE A 4 4.63 1.54 -7.06
CA PHE A 4 4.93 0.96 -5.76
C PHE A 4 4.06 -0.27 -5.53
N ILE A 5 4.68 -1.44 -5.38
CA ILE A 5 3.97 -2.68 -5.06
C ILE A 5 4.29 -3.07 -3.61
N ALA A 6 3.25 -3.34 -2.82
CA ALA A 6 3.41 -3.85 -1.47
C ALA A 6 2.26 -4.76 -1.06
N GLY A 7 2.49 -5.52 0.01
CA GLY A 7 1.45 -6.32 0.65
C GLY A 7 1.93 -7.06 1.89
N PRO A 8 1.06 -7.85 2.53
CA PRO A 8 1.37 -8.48 3.81
C PRO A 8 2.37 -9.63 3.70
N ARG A 9 3.19 -9.77 4.75
CA ARG A 9 4.09 -10.92 4.97
C ARG A 9 3.36 -12.26 5.07
N ALA A 10 2.07 -12.24 5.44
CA ALA A 10 1.25 -13.43 5.65
C ALA A 10 0.82 -14.12 4.35
N VAL A 11 0.79 -13.41 3.21
CA VAL A 11 0.42 -14.00 1.92
C VAL A 11 1.52 -14.94 1.44
N LYS A 12 1.13 -16.15 1.05
CA LYS A 12 2.05 -17.24 0.66
C LYS A 12 2.10 -17.50 -0.84
N ALA A 13 1.12 -17.01 -1.60
CA ALA A 13 1.07 -17.14 -3.05
C ALA A 13 0.32 -15.95 -3.69
N LEU A 14 0.73 -15.58 -4.90
CA LEU A 14 0.03 -14.55 -5.68
C LEU A 14 -1.16 -15.17 -6.41
N ASN A 15 -2.32 -14.53 -6.27
CA ASN A 15 -3.50 -14.88 -7.05
C ASN A 15 -3.30 -14.57 -8.54
N LYS A 16 -4.00 -15.31 -9.43
CA LYS A 16 -3.97 -15.07 -10.87
C LYS A 16 -4.24 -13.60 -11.23
N ASN A 17 -5.23 -12.95 -10.62
CA ASN A 17 -5.55 -11.55 -10.88
C ASN A 17 -4.37 -10.62 -10.56
N VAL A 18 -3.59 -10.93 -9.53
CA VAL A 18 -2.35 -10.20 -9.21
C VAL A 18 -1.31 -10.45 -10.29
N LYS A 19 -1.05 -11.71 -10.66
CA LYS A 19 -0.10 -12.05 -11.72
C LYS A 19 -0.46 -11.40 -13.06
N ASP A 20 -1.74 -11.36 -13.43
CA ASP A 20 -2.24 -10.71 -14.64
C ASP A 20 -2.00 -9.17 -14.59
N ALA A 21 -2.07 -8.55 -13.42
CA ALA A 21 -1.69 -7.14 -13.26
C ALA A 21 -0.18 -6.93 -13.40
N LEU A 22 0.64 -7.80 -12.80
CA LEU A 22 2.10 -7.73 -12.92
C LEU A 22 2.56 -7.92 -14.39
N SER A 23 2.00 -8.90 -15.10
CA SER A 23 2.24 -9.13 -16.53
C SER A 23 1.96 -7.87 -17.35
N ARG A 24 0.82 -7.20 -17.13
CA ARG A 24 0.51 -5.92 -17.80
C ARG A 24 1.47 -4.79 -17.44
N MET A 25 2.10 -4.81 -16.26
CA MET A 25 3.14 -3.85 -15.91
C MET A 25 4.44 -4.09 -16.67
N ILE A 26 4.78 -5.36 -16.94
CA ILE A 26 5.91 -5.73 -17.82
C ILE A 26 5.65 -5.24 -19.24
N GLU A 27 4.49 -5.55 -19.81
CA GLU A 27 4.10 -5.13 -21.17
C GLU A 27 4.18 -3.62 -21.35
N LYS A 28 3.75 -2.87 -20.33
CA LYS A 28 3.79 -1.39 -20.32
C LYS A 28 5.12 -0.81 -19.87
N GLN A 29 6.15 -1.65 -19.70
CA GLN A 29 7.50 -1.29 -19.27
C GLN A 29 7.51 -0.36 -18.05
N ARG A 30 6.69 -0.68 -17.05
CA ARG A 30 6.59 0.13 -15.82
C ARG A 30 7.84 -0.07 -14.96
N THR A 31 8.30 0.99 -14.32
CA THR A 31 9.34 0.90 -13.29
C THR A 31 8.69 0.40 -12.00
N ILE A 32 9.22 -0.65 -11.40
CA ILE A 32 8.64 -1.29 -10.22
C ILE A 32 9.46 -0.94 -8.98
N LEU A 33 8.80 -0.44 -7.94
CA LEU A 33 9.40 -0.18 -6.63
C LEU A 33 8.90 -1.23 -5.64
N LEU A 34 9.83 -1.97 -5.02
CA LEU A 34 9.53 -3.06 -4.09
C LEU A 34 10.28 -2.91 -2.79
N GLY A 35 9.65 -3.36 -1.71
CA GLY A 35 10.34 -3.61 -0.46
C GLY A 35 11.17 -4.89 -0.50
N ASP A 36 11.84 -5.13 0.63
CA ASP A 36 12.68 -6.29 0.89
C ASP A 36 12.06 -7.22 1.95
N ALA A 37 10.74 -7.21 2.15
CA ALA A 37 10.10 -8.07 3.14
C ALA A 37 9.82 -9.49 2.61
N ALA A 38 9.50 -10.42 3.51
CA ALA A 38 8.90 -11.69 3.12
C ALA A 38 7.44 -11.50 2.67
N GLY A 39 6.82 -12.57 2.16
CA GLY A 39 5.42 -12.53 1.69
C GLY A 39 5.31 -11.85 0.33
N VAL A 40 4.38 -10.89 0.19
CA VAL A 40 4.09 -10.26 -1.11
C VAL A 40 5.33 -9.71 -1.79
N ASP A 41 6.18 -8.95 -1.09
CA ASP A 41 7.40 -8.36 -1.67
C ASP A 41 8.26 -9.44 -2.33
N ARG A 42 8.67 -10.48 -1.57
CA ARG A 42 9.44 -11.61 -2.11
C ARG A 42 8.73 -12.32 -3.25
N LEU A 43 7.43 -12.58 -3.14
CA LEU A 43 6.66 -13.28 -4.20
C LEU A 43 6.60 -12.46 -5.50
N VAL A 44 6.50 -11.15 -5.39
CA VAL A 44 6.50 -10.25 -6.55
C VAL A 44 7.91 -10.14 -7.13
N GLN A 45 8.95 -10.09 -6.28
CA GLN A 45 10.33 -10.23 -6.72
C GLN A 45 10.54 -11.54 -7.50
N GLU A 46 10.15 -12.69 -6.96
CA GLU A 46 10.24 -13.99 -7.65
C GLU A 46 9.57 -13.96 -9.03
N TYR A 47 8.37 -13.39 -9.13
CA TYR A 47 7.65 -13.24 -10.39
C TYR A 47 8.43 -12.41 -11.43
N PHE A 48 8.97 -11.24 -11.05
CA PHE A 48 9.74 -10.41 -11.97
C PHE A 48 11.10 -11.01 -12.31
N ALA A 49 11.74 -11.74 -11.39
CA ALA A 49 13.00 -12.43 -11.62
C ALA A 49 12.83 -13.57 -12.63
N GLU A 50 11.76 -14.37 -12.49
CA GLU A 50 11.41 -15.44 -13.44
C GLU A 50 11.18 -14.88 -14.86
N ALA A 51 10.49 -13.73 -14.95
CA ALA A 51 10.28 -13.02 -16.20
C ALA A 51 11.54 -12.28 -16.73
N LYS A 52 12.67 -12.33 -16.01
CA LYS A 52 13.91 -11.59 -16.30
C LYS A 52 13.67 -10.08 -16.49
N TYR A 53 12.73 -9.52 -15.75
CA TYR A 53 12.32 -8.12 -15.91
C TYR A 53 13.33 -7.17 -15.25
N PRO A 54 13.97 -6.24 -15.99
CA PRO A 54 15.08 -5.46 -15.46
C PRO A 54 14.64 -4.21 -14.68
N ASN A 55 13.44 -3.69 -14.95
CA ASN A 55 13.00 -2.37 -14.44
C ASN A 55 12.40 -2.47 -13.03
N VAL A 56 13.15 -3.07 -12.11
CA VAL A 56 12.77 -3.22 -10.69
C VAL A 56 13.82 -2.52 -9.83
N HIS A 57 13.37 -1.90 -8.75
CA HIS A 57 14.19 -1.22 -7.76
C HIS A 57 13.76 -1.66 -6.36
N VAL A 58 14.71 -2.15 -5.56
CA VAL A 58 14.45 -2.66 -4.22
C VAL A 58 14.83 -1.61 -3.18
N TYR A 59 13.94 -1.32 -2.24
CA TYR A 59 14.19 -0.36 -1.16
C TYR A 59 14.54 -1.12 0.12
N ALA A 60 15.68 -0.77 0.71
CA ALA A 60 16.20 -1.44 1.90
C ALA A 60 16.75 -0.46 2.92
N SER A 61 16.66 -0.85 4.19
CA SER A 61 17.12 -0.01 5.30
C SER A 61 18.63 -0.13 5.34
N ASP A 62 19.32 1.01 5.37
CA ASP A 62 20.79 1.06 5.34
C ASP A 62 21.44 0.30 4.16
N GLY A 63 20.70 0.14 3.05
CA GLY A 63 21.19 -0.51 1.83
C GLY A 63 21.34 -2.03 1.92
N LYS A 64 21.00 -2.64 3.05
CA LYS A 64 21.08 -4.11 3.25
C LYS A 64 19.70 -4.74 3.05
N ALA A 65 19.41 -5.18 1.84
CA ALA A 65 18.15 -5.85 1.53
C ALA A 65 18.10 -7.24 2.16
N ARG A 66 17.02 -7.56 2.89
CA ARG A 66 16.78 -8.92 3.40
C ARG A 66 16.51 -9.91 2.27
N ASN A 67 15.87 -9.46 1.19
CA ASN A 67 15.78 -10.21 -0.05
C ASN A 67 15.84 -9.29 -1.27
N ASN A 68 16.54 -9.77 -2.29
CA ASN A 68 16.64 -9.18 -3.62
C ASN A 68 16.84 -10.32 -4.63
N VAL A 69 15.75 -10.98 -5.01
CA VAL A 69 15.78 -12.24 -5.76
C VAL A 69 16.37 -12.07 -7.16
N GLY A 70 16.12 -10.92 -7.81
CA GLY A 70 16.60 -10.63 -9.16
C GLY A 70 17.89 -9.82 -9.21
N SER A 71 18.58 -9.61 -8.08
CA SER A 71 19.83 -8.82 -8.01
C SER A 71 19.68 -7.40 -8.58
N TRP A 72 18.53 -6.76 -8.37
CA TRP A 72 18.25 -5.42 -8.88
C TRP A 72 18.96 -4.32 -8.07
N PRO A 73 19.05 -3.09 -8.60
CA PRO A 73 19.55 -1.94 -7.85
C PRO A 73 18.81 -1.76 -6.52
N VAL A 74 19.58 -1.59 -5.44
CA VAL A 74 19.07 -1.35 -4.09
C VAL A 74 19.16 0.14 -3.76
N HIS A 75 18.02 0.75 -3.45
CA HIS A 75 17.93 2.11 -2.90
C HIS A 75 18.07 2.05 -1.39
N LYS A 76 19.14 2.67 -0.88
CA LYS A 76 19.37 2.84 0.55
C LYS A 76 18.40 3.88 1.09
N VAL A 77 17.61 3.49 2.10
CA VAL A 77 16.79 4.41 2.88
C VAL A 77 17.49 4.66 4.20
N GLU A 78 17.81 5.92 4.46
CA GLU A 78 18.38 6.34 5.74
C GLU A 78 17.26 6.38 6.78
N VAL A 79 17.42 5.59 7.84
CA VAL A 79 16.44 5.50 8.91
C VAL A 79 16.98 6.23 10.13
N PRO A 80 16.21 7.12 10.78
CA PRO A 80 16.65 7.80 12.00
C PRO A 80 17.07 6.78 13.07
N ALA A 81 18.21 7.00 13.74
CA ALA A 81 18.77 6.07 14.72
C ALA A 81 17.81 5.70 15.88
N LYS A 82 16.80 6.54 16.14
CA LYS A 82 15.77 6.33 17.18
C LYS A 82 14.55 5.56 16.69
N ALA A 83 14.38 5.36 15.39
CA ALA A 83 13.24 4.63 14.84
C ALA A 83 13.41 3.13 15.14
N LYS A 84 12.42 2.54 15.82
CA LYS A 84 12.38 1.12 16.17
C LYS A 84 11.05 0.51 15.75
N GLY A 85 11.02 -0.81 15.58
CA GLY A 85 9.80 -1.56 15.29
C GLY A 85 9.10 -1.07 14.02
N PHE A 86 7.79 -0.78 14.11
CA PHE A 86 6.98 -0.32 12.98
C PHE A 86 7.54 0.94 12.32
N ASN A 87 7.93 1.95 13.12
CA ASN A 87 8.44 3.22 12.61
C ASN A 87 9.73 3.06 11.82
N PHE A 88 10.54 2.03 12.11
CA PHE A 88 11.74 1.72 11.32
C PHE A 88 11.39 1.22 9.92
N TYR A 89 10.43 0.29 9.82
CA TYR A 89 10.06 -0.31 8.54
C TYR A 89 9.27 0.63 7.64
N VAL A 90 8.43 1.49 8.23
CA VAL A 90 7.57 2.43 7.49
C VAL A 90 8.38 3.49 6.73
N GLN A 91 9.60 3.85 7.15
CA GLN A 91 10.39 4.86 6.42
C GLN A 91 10.66 4.48 4.97
N LYS A 92 10.86 3.19 4.71
CA LYS A 92 11.05 2.69 3.33
C LYS A 92 9.78 2.82 2.52
N ASP A 93 8.65 2.47 3.12
CA ASP A 93 7.36 2.52 2.48
C ASP A 93 6.94 3.96 2.19
N ILE A 94 7.28 4.91 3.07
CA ILE A 94 7.11 6.34 2.83
C ILE A 94 7.91 6.78 1.61
N LEU A 95 9.20 6.43 1.54
CA LEU A 95 10.03 6.82 0.40
C LEU A 95 9.56 6.17 -0.90
N MET A 96 9.19 4.88 -0.89
CA MET A 96 8.60 4.21 -2.06
C MET A 96 7.30 4.87 -2.50
N ALA A 97 6.45 5.30 -1.56
CA ALA A 97 5.23 6.04 -1.87
C ALA A 97 5.55 7.42 -2.47
N GLN A 98 6.58 8.12 -1.97
CA GLN A 98 7.06 9.39 -2.51
C GLN A 98 7.61 9.26 -3.93
N ASP A 99 8.38 8.22 -4.20
CA ASP A 99 9.03 8.00 -5.50
C ASP A 99 8.08 7.43 -6.56
N ALA A 100 6.97 6.83 -6.17
CA ALA A 100 6.00 6.24 -7.09
C ALA A 100 5.02 7.26 -7.69
N ASP A 101 4.53 6.96 -8.89
CA ASP A 101 3.41 7.68 -9.52
C ASP A 101 2.06 7.10 -9.08
N ASN A 102 2.02 5.81 -8.75
CA ASN A 102 0.85 5.10 -8.22
C ASN A 102 1.25 3.83 -7.47
N GLY A 103 0.28 3.23 -6.78
CA GLY A 103 0.46 1.98 -6.05
C GLY A 103 -0.34 0.81 -6.61
N PHE A 104 0.16 -0.39 -6.33
CA PHE A 104 -0.59 -1.64 -6.43
C PHE A 104 -0.44 -2.42 -5.12
N MET A 105 -1.52 -2.51 -4.36
CA MET A 105 -1.52 -2.99 -2.99
C MET A 105 -2.25 -4.31 -2.88
N VAL A 106 -1.54 -5.39 -2.54
CA VAL A 106 -2.17 -6.66 -2.19
C VAL A 106 -2.53 -6.58 -0.72
N TRP A 107 -3.83 -6.63 -0.38
CA TRP A 107 -4.29 -6.46 0.99
C TRP A 107 -5.19 -7.60 1.44
N ASN A 108 -4.93 -8.14 2.63
CA ASN A 108 -5.74 -9.20 3.22
C ASN A 108 -6.90 -8.68 4.09
N GLY A 109 -7.14 -7.37 4.09
CA GLY A 109 -8.13 -6.73 4.96
C GLY A 109 -7.72 -6.69 6.44
N LYS A 110 -6.44 -6.95 6.78
CA LYS A 110 -5.97 -6.97 8.18
C LYS A 110 -4.61 -6.29 8.39
N SER A 111 -3.77 -6.27 7.35
CA SER A 111 -2.41 -5.75 7.43
C SER A 111 -2.40 -4.24 7.65
N LYS A 112 -2.00 -3.82 8.86
CA LYS A 112 -1.76 -2.42 9.23
C LYS A 112 -0.78 -1.73 8.28
N GLY A 113 0.35 -2.38 7.98
CA GLY A 113 1.36 -1.81 7.07
C GLY A 113 0.82 -1.55 5.66
N THR A 114 0.02 -2.47 5.12
CA THR A 114 -0.55 -2.29 3.78
C THR A 114 -1.60 -1.18 3.76
N LEU A 115 -2.46 -1.09 4.79
CA LEU A 115 -3.42 0.01 4.89
C LEU A 115 -2.70 1.36 5.02
N ASN A 116 -1.62 1.43 5.81
CA ASN A 116 -0.78 2.60 5.92
C ASN A 116 -0.18 3.02 4.56
N ASN A 117 0.24 2.07 3.73
CA ASN A 117 0.78 2.36 2.39
C ASN A 117 -0.29 2.89 1.43
N ILE A 118 -1.53 2.39 1.54
CA ILE A 118 -2.68 2.92 0.79
C ILE A 118 -2.95 4.37 1.20
N ILE A 119 -2.97 4.66 2.51
CA ILE A 119 -3.16 6.01 3.05
C ILE A 119 -2.03 6.95 2.60
N ASN A 120 -0.77 6.52 2.69
CA ASN A 120 0.39 7.32 2.29
C ASN A 120 0.34 7.74 0.81
N LEU A 121 -0.14 6.87 -0.08
CA LEU A 121 -0.33 7.20 -1.49
C LEU A 121 -1.48 8.19 -1.68
N ALA A 122 -2.65 7.92 -1.07
CA ALA A 122 -3.82 8.78 -1.21
C ALA A 122 -3.58 10.19 -0.63
N ALA A 123 -2.88 10.30 0.50
CA ALA A 123 -2.48 11.58 1.08
C ALA A 123 -1.53 12.40 0.18
N GLN A 124 -0.86 11.74 -0.76
CA GLN A 124 -0.01 12.37 -1.79
C GLN A 124 -0.76 12.53 -3.13
N ASN A 125 -2.08 12.37 -3.16
CA ASN A 125 -2.91 12.40 -4.37
C ASN A 125 -2.49 11.37 -5.43
N LYS A 126 -1.95 10.22 -4.99
CA LYS A 126 -1.52 9.12 -5.87
C LYS A 126 -2.54 8.00 -5.81
N LYS A 127 -2.94 7.53 -7.00
CA LYS A 127 -3.88 6.40 -7.13
C LYS A 127 -3.25 5.11 -6.63
N ALA A 128 -4.03 4.26 -6.00
CA ALA A 128 -3.66 2.91 -5.59
C ALA A 128 -4.72 1.91 -6.08
N ILE A 129 -4.28 0.89 -6.82
CA ILE A 129 -5.12 -0.28 -7.09
C ILE A 129 -4.94 -1.26 -5.94
N VAL A 130 -6.01 -1.53 -5.20
CA VAL A 130 -6.00 -2.44 -4.05
C VAL A 130 -6.62 -3.77 -4.45
N TYR A 131 -5.83 -4.84 -4.46
CA TYR A 131 -6.33 -6.21 -4.58
C TYR A 131 -6.66 -6.77 -3.19
N LEU A 132 -7.96 -6.90 -2.89
CA LEU A 132 -8.44 -7.43 -1.62
C LEU A 132 -8.49 -8.96 -1.69
N THR A 133 -7.57 -9.63 -0.99
CA THR A 133 -7.42 -11.09 -1.11
C THR A 133 -8.66 -11.90 -0.70
N PRO A 134 -9.42 -11.55 0.37
CA PRO A 134 -10.62 -12.30 0.73
C PRO A 134 -11.72 -12.20 -0.33
N ALA A 135 -11.87 -11.01 -0.95
CA ALA A 135 -12.87 -10.78 -1.99
C ALA A 135 -12.43 -11.20 -3.40
N LYS A 136 -11.12 -11.42 -3.60
CA LYS A 136 -10.47 -11.62 -4.91
C LYS A 136 -10.79 -10.53 -5.94
N LYS A 137 -11.03 -9.31 -5.47
CA LYS A 137 -11.41 -8.14 -6.28
C LYS A 137 -10.38 -7.03 -6.19
N MET A 138 -10.32 -6.23 -7.25
CA MET A 138 -9.53 -5.00 -7.30
C MET A 138 -10.43 -3.79 -7.09
N PHE A 139 -9.91 -2.81 -6.35
CA PHE A 139 -10.56 -1.53 -6.09
C PHE A 139 -9.59 -0.42 -6.47
N CYS A 140 -10.11 0.66 -7.04
CA CYS A 140 -9.33 1.88 -7.23
C CYS A 140 -9.55 2.79 -6.03
N ILE A 141 -8.45 3.19 -5.39
CA ILE A 141 -8.42 4.23 -4.37
C ILE A 141 -7.66 5.41 -4.95
N ASP A 142 -8.22 6.59 -4.87
CA ASP A 142 -7.66 7.82 -5.43
C ASP A 142 -7.60 8.99 -4.44
N ASN A 143 -8.32 8.89 -3.32
CA ASN A 143 -8.33 9.89 -2.25
C ASN A 143 -8.63 9.24 -0.89
N LEU A 144 -8.57 10.03 0.18
CA LEU A 144 -8.82 9.56 1.56
C LEU A 144 -10.28 9.18 1.82
N ASP A 145 -11.25 9.80 1.15
CA ASP A 145 -12.67 9.48 1.30
C ASP A 145 -12.99 8.08 0.73
N SER A 146 -12.40 7.73 -0.42
CA SER A 146 -12.47 6.39 -1.00
C SER A 146 -11.95 5.32 -0.03
N ILE A 147 -10.91 5.63 0.77
CA ILE A 147 -10.41 4.74 1.83
C ILE A 147 -11.39 4.67 3.00
N ARG A 148 -11.90 5.82 3.45
CA ARG A 148 -12.88 5.91 4.54
C ARG A 148 -14.12 5.07 4.23
N GLU A 149 -14.68 5.18 3.03
CA GLU A 149 -15.83 4.40 2.58
C GLU A 149 -15.51 2.91 2.51
N MET A 150 -14.36 2.53 1.96
CA MET A 150 -13.90 1.13 1.95
C MET A 150 -13.80 0.59 3.37
N ALA A 151 -13.16 1.33 4.28
CA ALA A 151 -12.97 0.92 5.67
C ALA A 151 -14.31 0.76 6.41
N TRP A 152 -15.25 1.70 6.19
CA TRP A 152 -16.60 1.61 6.73
C TRP A 152 -17.32 0.33 6.29
N ARG A 153 -17.28 0.02 4.98
CA ARG A 153 -17.92 -1.19 4.41
C ARG A 153 -17.28 -2.50 4.87
N LEU A 154 -15.98 -2.49 5.19
CA LEU A 154 -15.25 -3.68 5.65
C LEU A 154 -15.45 -3.97 7.15
N GLY A 155 -16.02 -3.03 7.90
CA GLY A 155 -16.44 -3.24 9.30
C GLY A 155 -15.67 -2.40 10.32
N PRO A 156 -16.12 -2.43 11.59
CA PRO A 156 -15.68 -1.50 12.63
C PRO A 156 -14.19 -1.59 12.95
N ASP A 157 -13.59 -2.78 12.94
CA ASP A 157 -12.16 -2.97 13.22
C ASP A 157 -11.28 -2.25 12.20
N ILE A 158 -11.64 -2.34 10.93
CA ILE A 158 -10.90 -1.72 9.82
C ILE A 158 -11.11 -0.22 9.82
N PHE A 159 -12.33 0.23 10.11
CA PHE A 159 -12.63 1.64 10.26
C PHE A 159 -11.87 2.27 11.44
N SER A 160 -11.77 1.57 12.57
CA SER A 160 -10.98 2.00 13.73
C SER A 160 -9.48 2.09 13.38
N LEU A 161 -8.95 1.06 12.71
CA LEU A 161 -7.56 1.06 12.24
C LEU A 161 -7.28 2.20 11.24
N TYR A 162 -8.21 2.49 10.34
CA TYR A 162 -8.11 3.63 9.43
C TYR A 162 -8.04 4.96 10.21
N LYS A 163 -8.89 5.16 11.23
CA LYS A 163 -8.85 6.36 12.08
C LYS A 163 -7.54 6.49 12.86
N GLU A 164 -6.97 5.38 13.32
CA GLU A 164 -5.67 5.37 14.01
C GLU A 164 -4.53 5.81 13.08
N LEU A 165 -4.56 5.36 11.81
CA LEU A 165 -3.49 5.57 10.84
C LEU A 165 -3.61 6.86 10.04
N CYS A 166 -4.83 7.35 9.82
CA CYS A 166 -5.05 8.57 9.06
C CYS A 166 -4.39 9.73 9.82
N PRO A 167 -3.62 10.61 9.15
CA PRO A 167 -3.14 11.83 9.77
C PRO A 167 -4.33 12.54 10.41
N LYS A 168 -4.18 13.04 11.64
CA LYS A 168 -5.13 13.99 12.24
C LYS A 168 -5.03 15.28 11.42
N VAL A 169 -5.63 15.29 10.23
CA VAL A 169 -6.00 16.51 9.54
C VAL A 169 -6.91 17.22 10.52
N SER A 170 -6.44 18.35 11.06
CA SER A 170 -7.14 19.24 11.99
C SER A 170 -8.65 19.08 11.91
N THR A 171 -9.18 18.21 12.77
CA THR A 171 -10.59 17.89 12.90
C THR A 171 -11.27 19.04 13.63
N ASN A 172 -11.38 20.20 12.97
CA ASN A 172 -12.26 21.27 13.44
C ASN A 172 -13.49 21.44 12.55
N ASN A 173 -13.56 20.79 11.38
CA ASN A 173 -14.63 21.03 10.40
C ASN A 173 -15.42 19.78 9.95
N ILE A 174 -15.19 18.59 10.53
CA ILE A 174 -15.90 17.36 10.08
C ILE A 174 -16.98 16.91 11.08
N GLU A 175 -16.85 17.22 12.37
CA GLU A 175 -17.90 16.88 13.35
C GLU A 175 -19.21 17.65 13.09
N ALA A 176 -19.14 18.85 12.52
CA ALA A 176 -20.32 19.65 12.16
C ALA A 176 -21.19 19.02 11.04
N SER A 177 -20.61 18.17 10.18
CA SER A 177 -21.37 17.58 9.06
C SER A 177 -22.02 16.23 9.41
N CYS A 178 -21.57 15.55 10.47
CA CYS A 178 -22.18 14.28 10.92
C CYS A 178 -23.40 14.50 11.83
N GLU A 179 -23.46 15.60 12.59
CA GLU A 179 -24.67 15.95 13.37
C GLU A 179 -25.82 16.44 12.48
N GLN A 180 -25.52 17.07 11.34
CA GLN A 180 -26.57 17.53 10.42
C GLN A 180 -27.21 16.39 9.60
N LEU A 181 -26.53 15.25 9.43
CA LEU A 181 -27.06 14.08 8.71
C LEU A 181 -27.87 13.13 9.60
N SER A 182 -27.80 13.24 10.93
CA SER A 182 -28.60 12.38 11.83
C SER A 182 -29.95 12.99 12.23
N LEU A 183 -30.14 14.30 12.04
CA LEU A 183 -31.37 15.01 12.43
C LEU A 183 -32.36 15.23 11.28
N SER A 184 -31.97 15.06 10.00
CA SER A 184 -32.87 15.24 8.85
C SER A 184 -33.65 13.99 8.44
N ASP A 185 -33.30 12.80 8.94
CA ASP A 185 -33.93 11.52 8.53
C ASP A 185 -34.96 10.99 9.54
N ILE A 186 -35.38 11.81 10.51
CA ILE A 186 -36.52 11.52 11.41
C ILE A 186 -37.51 12.69 11.36
N SER A 187 -38.07 12.92 10.18
CA SER A 187 -39.39 13.55 10.05
C SER A 187 -39.81 13.51 8.58
N HIS A 188 -40.49 12.42 8.19
CA HIS A 188 -41.78 12.39 7.47
C HIS A 188 -42.25 10.94 7.35
#